data_AF-A0A1Q7XCL2-F1
#
_entry.id   AF-A0A1Q7XCL2-F1
#
_cell.length_a   1.000
_cell.length_b   1.000
_cell.length_c   1.000
_cell.angle_alpha   90.00
_cell.angle_beta   90.00
_cell.angle_gamma   90.00
#
_symmetry.space_group_name_H-M   'P 1'
#
loop_
_entity.id
_entity.type
_entity.pdbx_description
1 polymer ?
#
loop_
_entity_poly.entity_id
_entity_poly.type
_entity_poly.pdbx_seq_one_letter_code
_entity_poly.pdbx_strand_id
1 'polypeptide(L)'
;MDISAHDKTALELFKIVINKGPLTLYSANSRSNMPIGTIHRHFKEMIETEKIMIYEISQAGRKKISYGPTLYGFIYFYRLDDEIKKNLDSYFDTWIKKEKFVEDLKKAGFDEKKITSDAKESKKIFSKFIYFYAGIEDQLEYLVKNLKDVPRDIRWFMGGFLLVHKREYMKAYDELVRTMPGLRKDISNFLESMIESYGKLKKMTR
;
A
#
# COMPACT_ATOMS: atom_id res chain seq x y z
N MET A 1 -11.33 -16.48 3.51
CA MET A 1 -11.92 -15.13 3.35
C MET A 1 -12.77 -15.18 2.11
N ASP A 2 -14.06 -14.84 2.18
CA ASP A 2 -14.92 -14.86 1.00
C ASP A 2 -14.69 -13.56 0.22
N ILE A 3 -13.98 -13.69 -0.90
CA ILE A 3 -13.55 -12.57 -1.75
C ILE A 3 -14.72 -12.20 -2.69
N SER A 4 -15.05 -10.91 -2.76
CA SER A 4 -16.16 -10.43 -3.60
C SER A 4 -15.92 -10.75 -5.08
N ALA A 5 -16.99 -10.89 -5.87
CA ALA A 5 -16.85 -11.13 -7.32
C ALA A 5 -16.04 -10.02 -8.00
N HIS A 6 -16.19 -8.79 -7.51
CA HIS A 6 -15.44 -7.62 -7.96
C HIS A 6 -13.94 -7.76 -7.68
N ASP A 7 -13.58 -8.14 -6.45
CA ASP A 7 -12.19 -8.33 -6.04
C ASP A 7 -11.55 -9.52 -6.73
N LYS A 8 -12.31 -10.58 -7.03
CA LYS A 8 -11.84 -11.72 -7.85
C LYS A 8 -11.41 -11.24 -9.24
N THR A 9 -12.25 -10.43 -9.91
CA THR A 9 -11.92 -9.87 -11.22
C THR A 9 -10.71 -8.92 -11.14
N ALA A 10 -10.65 -8.06 -10.11
CA ALA A 10 -9.51 -7.17 -9.91
C ALA A 10 -8.21 -7.95 -9.66
N LEU A 11 -8.26 -9.03 -8.88
CA LEU A 11 -7.12 -9.92 -8.61
C LEU A 11 -6.64 -10.62 -9.89
N GLU A 12 -7.54 -11.18 -10.70
CA GLU A 12 -7.18 -11.81 -11.97
C GLU A 12 -6.49 -10.81 -12.92
N LEU A 13 -7.05 -9.60 -13.02
CA LEU A 13 -6.46 -8.53 -13.82
C LEU A 13 -5.10 -8.08 -13.27
N PHE A 14 -4.95 -7.99 -11.96
CA PHE A 14 -3.67 -7.68 -11.32
C PHE A 14 -2.63 -8.77 -11.57
N LYS A 15 -3.00 -10.05 -11.45
CA LYS A 15 -2.14 -11.19 -11.81
C LYS A 15 -1.67 -11.10 -13.26
N ILE A 16 -2.55 -10.72 -14.18
CA ILE A 16 -2.18 -10.51 -15.59
C ILE A 16 -1.13 -9.40 -15.71
N VAL A 17 -1.34 -8.26 -15.03
CA VAL A 17 -0.38 -7.15 -14.96
C VAL A 17 0.97 -7.64 -14.47
N ILE A 18 1.05 -8.18 -13.25
CA ILE A 18 2.33 -8.48 -12.60
C ILE A 18 3.15 -9.56 -13.30
N ASN A 19 2.52 -10.52 -13.98
CA ASN A 19 3.20 -11.65 -14.59
C ASN A 19 4.02 -11.31 -15.84
N LYS A 20 3.63 -10.31 -16.63
CA LYS A 20 4.17 -10.13 -17.99
C LYS A 20 4.63 -8.70 -18.31
N GLY A 21 4.78 -7.85 -17.30
CA GLY A 21 5.26 -6.47 -17.44
C GLY A 21 4.15 -5.47 -17.79
N PRO A 22 4.52 -4.22 -18.17
CA PRO A 22 3.54 -3.19 -18.47
C PRO A 22 2.58 -3.63 -19.57
N LEU A 23 1.29 -3.64 -19.27
CA LEU A 23 0.26 -4.14 -20.18
C LEU A 23 -0.64 -3.03 -20.66
N THR A 24 -0.99 -3.09 -21.94
CA THR A 24 -2.06 -2.27 -22.51
C THR A 24 -3.43 -2.90 -22.24
N LEU A 25 -4.49 -2.11 -22.36
CA LEU A 25 -5.87 -2.58 -22.26
C LEU A 25 -6.17 -3.73 -23.24
N TYR A 26 -5.68 -3.64 -24.48
CA TYR A 26 -5.86 -4.68 -25.49
C TYR A 26 -5.12 -5.97 -25.16
N SER A 27 -3.88 -5.86 -24.65
CA SER A 27 -3.12 -7.02 -24.21
C SER A 27 -3.70 -7.67 -22.95
N ALA A 28 -4.41 -6.91 -22.11
CA ALA A 28 -5.15 -7.48 -20.99
C ALA A 28 -6.38 -8.26 -21.49
N ASN A 29 -7.15 -7.68 -22.43
CA ASN A 29 -8.31 -8.33 -23.03
C ASN A 29 -7.97 -9.66 -23.72
N SER A 30 -6.88 -9.72 -24.50
CA SER A 30 -6.46 -10.95 -25.16
C SER A 30 -5.99 -12.05 -24.19
N ARG A 31 -5.79 -11.72 -22.91
CA ARG A 31 -5.27 -12.64 -21.89
C ARG A 31 -6.29 -13.05 -20.85
N SER A 32 -7.30 -12.23 -20.61
CA SER A 32 -8.34 -12.50 -19.61
C SER A 32 -9.63 -13.06 -20.22
N ASN A 33 -9.83 -12.97 -21.54
CA ASN A 33 -11.12 -13.19 -22.19
C ASN A 33 -12.27 -12.33 -21.62
N MET A 34 -11.96 -11.29 -20.83
CA MET A 34 -12.97 -10.39 -20.26
C MET A 34 -13.32 -9.27 -21.25
N PRO A 35 -14.57 -8.79 -21.29
CA PRO A 35 -14.95 -7.65 -22.13
C PRO A 35 -14.09 -6.41 -21.84
N ILE A 36 -13.63 -5.72 -22.90
CA ILE A 36 -12.78 -4.52 -22.79
C ILE A 36 -13.39 -3.47 -21.85
N GLY A 37 -14.72 -3.28 -21.88
CA GLY A 37 -15.41 -2.33 -21.01
C GLY A 37 -15.29 -2.69 -19.51
N THR A 38 -15.31 -3.98 -19.18
CA THR A 38 -15.10 -4.49 -17.82
C THR A 38 -13.67 -4.19 -17.37
N ILE A 39 -12.68 -4.54 -18.19
CA ILE A 39 -11.26 -4.29 -17.87
C ILE A 39 -11.00 -2.80 -17.68
N HIS A 40 -11.56 -1.95 -18.55
CA HIS A 40 -11.40 -0.51 -18.45
C HIS A 40 -11.96 0.04 -17.13
N ARG A 41 -13.13 -0.45 -16.69
CA ARG A 41 -13.73 -0.05 -15.42
C ARG A 41 -12.85 -0.45 -14.23
N HIS A 42 -12.40 -1.69 -14.18
CA HIS A 42 -11.53 -2.17 -13.10
C HIS A 42 -10.17 -1.45 -13.11
N PHE A 43 -9.56 -1.24 -14.27
CA PHE A 43 -8.29 -0.49 -14.35
C PHE A 43 -8.45 0.94 -13.89
N LYS A 44 -9.54 1.62 -14.25
CA LYS A 44 -9.82 2.98 -13.76
C LYS A 44 -9.88 3.00 -12.24
N GLU A 45 -10.65 2.10 -11.63
CA GLU A 45 -10.77 2.02 -10.18
C GLU A 45 -9.46 1.61 -9.49
N MET A 46 -8.72 0.65 -10.06
CA MET A 46 -7.43 0.23 -9.53
C MET A 46 -6.38 1.35 -9.61
N ILE A 47 -6.52 2.30 -10.54
CA ILE A 47 -5.69 3.51 -10.56
C ILE A 47 -6.15 4.49 -9.48
N GLU A 48 -7.45 4.75 -9.38
CA GLU A 48 -8.04 5.65 -8.37
C GLU A 48 -7.74 5.18 -6.93
N THR A 49 -7.63 3.87 -6.75
CA THR A 49 -7.28 3.23 -5.46
C THR A 49 -5.82 2.80 -5.40
N GLU A 50 -4.97 3.34 -6.28
CA GLU A 50 -3.51 3.20 -6.26
C GLU A 50 -2.97 1.76 -6.29
N LYS A 51 -3.74 0.79 -6.76
CA LYS A 51 -3.33 -0.62 -6.90
C LYS A 51 -2.49 -0.85 -8.16
N ILE A 52 -2.74 -0.07 -9.21
CA ILE A 52 -1.93 -0.02 -10.43
C ILE A 52 -1.68 1.43 -10.81
N MET A 53 -0.71 1.67 -11.69
CA MET A 53 -0.43 2.99 -12.22
C MET A 53 -0.07 2.94 -13.70
N ILE A 54 -0.09 4.11 -14.34
CA ILE A 54 0.30 4.26 -15.75
C ILE A 54 1.82 4.34 -15.84
N TYR A 55 2.44 3.43 -16.60
CA TYR A 55 3.88 3.37 -16.84
C TYR A 55 4.26 4.19 -18.07
N GLU A 56 3.58 3.99 -19.20
CA GLU A 56 3.93 4.65 -20.46
C GLU A 56 2.67 5.14 -21.17
N ILE A 57 2.79 6.28 -21.86
CA ILE A 57 1.80 6.79 -22.80
C ILE A 57 2.53 7.02 -24.12
N SER A 58 2.40 6.09 -25.06
CA SER A 58 2.96 6.28 -26.41
C SER A 58 2.01 7.15 -27.24
N GLN A 59 2.55 8.20 -27.85
CA GLN A 59 1.83 9.11 -28.75
C GLN A 59 1.95 8.72 -30.23
N ALA A 60 2.70 7.66 -30.57
CA ALA A 60 2.86 7.22 -31.95
C ALA A 60 1.58 6.49 -32.42
N GLY A 61 0.73 7.18 -33.18
CA GLY A 61 -0.53 6.65 -33.72
C GLY A 61 -1.64 6.60 -32.67
N ARG A 62 -2.27 5.44 -32.46
CA ARG A 62 -3.27 5.29 -31.38
C ARG A 62 -2.56 5.36 -30.02
N LYS A 63 -3.03 6.23 -29.14
CA LYS A 63 -2.54 6.36 -27.76
C LYS A 63 -2.51 5.00 -27.06
N LYS A 64 -1.31 4.44 -26.83
CA LYS A 64 -1.13 3.20 -26.07
C LYS A 64 -0.76 3.56 -24.64
N ILE A 65 -1.63 3.19 -23.71
CA ILE A 65 -1.39 3.33 -22.28
C ILE A 65 -0.96 1.97 -21.75
N SER A 66 0.20 1.93 -21.09
CA SER A 66 0.72 0.72 -20.43
C SER A 66 0.55 0.87 -18.93
N TYR A 67 0.00 -0.15 -18.28
CA TYR A 67 -0.27 -0.20 -16.84
C TYR A 67 0.69 -1.16 -16.14
N GLY A 68 1.12 -0.83 -14.93
CA GLY A 68 1.93 -1.69 -14.08
C GLY A 68 1.53 -1.59 -12.62
N PRO A 69 2.06 -2.46 -11.75
CA PRO A 69 1.71 -2.48 -10.34
C PRO A 69 2.34 -1.29 -9.60
N THR A 70 1.74 -1.00 -8.46
CA THR A 70 2.33 -0.22 -7.38
C THR A 70 2.70 -1.16 -6.23
N LEU A 71 3.46 -0.68 -5.24
CA LEU A 71 3.67 -1.38 -3.99
C LEU A 71 2.37 -1.67 -3.25
N TYR A 72 1.45 -0.69 -3.23
CA TYR A 72 0.15 -0.88 -2.60
C TYR A 72 -0.67 -1.98 -3.28
N GLY A 73 -0.61 -2.10 -4.61
CA GLY A 73 -1.21 -3.21 -5.34
C GLY A 73 -0.68 -4.57 -4.87
N PHE A 74 0.64 -4.71 -4.71
CA PHE A 74 1.23 -5.93 -4.15
C PHE A 74 0.74 -6.17 -2.72
N ILE A 75 0.74 -5.17 -1.85
CA ILE A 75 0.24 -5.28 -0.47
C ILE A 75 -1.20 -5.76 -0.43
N TYR A 76 -2.08 -5.12 -1.19
CA TYR A 76 -3.51 -5.41 -1.20
C TYR A 76 -3.78 -6.83 -1.71
N PHE A 77 -3.26 -7.20 -2.88
CA PHE A 77 -3.55 -8.51 -3.47
C PHE A 77 -2.78 -9.66 -2.82
N TYR A 78 -1.66 -9.39 -2.14
CA TYR A 78 -0.97 -10.37 -1.29
C TYR A 78 -1.89 -10.94 -0.20
N ARG A 79 -2.81 -10.12 0.34
CA ARG A 79 -3.78 -10.56 1.35
C ARG A 79 -4.83 -11.51 0.78
N LEU A 80 -5.11 -11.41 -0.52
CA LEU A 80 -6.22 -12.10 -1.17
C LEU A 80 -5.82 -13.42 -1.85
N ASP A 81 -4.53 -13.64 -2.11
CA ASP A 81 -4.08 -14.76 -2.95
C ASP A 81 -2.71 -15.33 -2.55
N ASP A 82 -2.67 -16.63 -2.26
CA ASP A 82 -1.45 -17.33 -1.85
C ASP A 82 -0.44 -17.54 -2.99
N GLU A 83 -0.87 -17.54 -4.26
CA GLU A 83 0.08 -17.61 -5.38
C GLU A 83 0.91 -16.34 -5.47
N ILE A 84 0.31 -15.18 -5.19
CA ILE A 84 1.06 -13.92 -5.13
C ILE A 84 2.15 -14.00 -4.07
N LYS A 85 1.84 -14.57 -2.91
CA LYS A 85 2.81 -14.74 -1.82
C LYS A 85 4.00 -15.60 -2.23
N LYS A 86 3.74 -16.70 -2.95
CA LYS A 86 4.76 -17.65 -3.39
C LYS A 86 5.67 -17.11 -4.49
N ASN A 87 5.21 -16.13 -5.26
CA ASN A 87 5.89 -15.66 -6.48
C ASN A 87 6.46 -14.23 -6.37
N LEU A 88 6.47 -13.61 -5.17
CA LEU A 88 6.94 -12.24 -4.98
C LEU A 88 8.34 -11.98 -5.55
N ASP A 89 9.28 -12.91 -5.35
CA ASP A 89 10.64 -12.78 -5.87
C ASP A 89 10.68 -12.68 -7.41
N SER A 90 9.85 -13.48 -8.09
CA SER A 90 9.74 -13.47 -9.56
C SER A 90 9.08 -12.17 -10.05
N TYR A 91 8.09 -11.65 -9.31
CA TYR A 91 7.48 -10.37 -9.65
C TYR A 91 8.45 -9.22 -9.44
N PHE A 92 9.22 -9.24 -8.35
CA PHE A 92 10.27 -8.26 -8.13
C PHE A 92 11.26 -8.24 -9.30
N ASP A 93 11.77 -9.39 -9.74
CA ASP A 93 12.69 -9.47 -10.90
C ASP A 93 12.09 -8.90 -12.19
N THR A 94 10.78 -9.08 -12.37
CA THR A 94 10.05 -8.59 -13.55
C THR A 94 9.99 -7.05 -13.53
N TRP A 95 9.70 -6.46 -12.38
CA TRP A 95 9.37 -5.05 -12.25
C TRP A 95 10.53 -4.15 -11.88
N ILE A 96 11.59 -4.68 -11.27
CA ILE A 96 12.75 -3.88 -10.86
C ILE A 96 13.50 -3.22 -12.01
N LYS A 97 13.27 -3.68 -13.23
CA LYS A 97 13.80 -3.09 -14.47
C LYS A 97 13.01 -1.89 -14.96
N LYS A 98 11.89 -1.54 -14.30
CA LYS A 98 10.99 -0.45 -14.70
C LYS A 98 11.17 0.73 -13.76
N GLU A 99 11.56 1.87 -14.32
CA GLU A 99 11.89 3.09 -13.58
C GLU A 99 10.79 3.50 -12.59
N LYS A 100 9.52 3.50 -13.01
CA LYS A 100 8.41 3.86 -12.10
C LYS A 100 8.25 2.93 -10.91
N PHE A 101 8.54 1.64 -11.06
CA PHE A 101 8.51 0.70 -9.95
C PHE A 101 9.66 0.97 -8.97
N VAL A 102 10.84 1.28 -9.51
CA VAL A 102 12.01 1.68 -8.72
C VAL A 102 11.74 2.99 -7.97
N GLU A 103 11.10 3.97 -8.60
CA GLU A 103 10.68 5.21 -7.94
C GLU A 103 9.71 4.97 -6.79
N ASP A 104 8.75 4.04 -6.96
CA ASP A 104 7.80 3.67 -5.91
C ASP A 104 8.53 3.02 -4.72
N LEU A 105 9.48 2.12 -4.97
CA LEU A 105 10.37 1.56 -3.94
C LEU A 105 11.18 2.63 -3.21
N LYS A 106 11.73 3.62 -3.92
CA LYS A 106 12.47 4.74 -3.28
C LYS A 106 11.56 5.55 -2.35
N LYS A 107 10.34 5.86 -2.78
CA LYS A 107 9.35 6.60 -1.96
C LYS A 107 8.98 5.82 -0.70
N ALA A 108 8.95 4.50 -0.78
CA ALA A 108 8.73 3.61 0.35
C ALA A 108 9.97 3.44 1.26
N GLY A 109 11.10 4.07 0.94
CA GLY A 109 12.32 4.08 1.76
C GLY A 109 13.33 2.99 1.42
N PHE A 110 13.21 2.30 0.29
CA PHE A 110 14.23 1.35 -0.16
C PHE A 110 15.50 2.10 -0.63
N ASP A 111 16.67 1.54 -0.32
CA ASP A 111 17.97 2.08 -0.73
C ASP A 111 18.24 1.80 -2.22
N GLU A 112 18.21 2.85 -3.05
CA GLU A 112 18.44 2.78 -4.49
C GLU A 112 19.68 1.98 -4.90
N LYS A 113 20.79 2.17 -4.18
CA LYS A 113 22.05 1.51 -4.52
C LYS A 113 21.97 0.02 -4.26
N LYS A 114 21.24 -0.38 -3.21
CA LYS A 114 21.10 -1.80 -2.81
C LYS A 114 20.07 -2.54 -3.63
N ILE A 115 18.97 -1.86 -4.01
CA ILE A 115 17.90 -2.42 -4.86
C ILE A 115 18.46 -3.12 -6.10
N THR A 116 19.49 -2.51 -6.72
CA THR A 116 20.08 -2.99 -7.97
C THR A 116 21.36 -3.81 -7.78
N SER A 117 22.15 -3.55 -6.73
CA SER A 117 23.44 -4.24 -6.51
C SER A 117 23.35 -5.53 -5.69
N ASP A 118 22.34 -5.70 -4.84
CA ASP A 118 22.12 -6.91 -4.05
C ASP A 118 20.69 -7.42 -4.25
N ALA A 119 20.50 -8.19 -5.34
CA ALA A 119 19.21 -8.72 -5.72
C ALA A 119 18.62 -9.67 -4.65
N LYS A 120 19.46 -10.42 -3.92
CA LYS A 120 18.99 -11.39 -2.92
C LYS A 120 18.44 -10.68 -1.69
N GLU A 121 19.19 -9.73 -1.12
CA GLU A 121 18.71 -8.99 0.04
C GLU A 121 17.54 -8.08 -0.33
N SER A 122 17.54 -7.48 -1.52
CA SER A 122 16.45 -6.62 -1.98
C SER A 122 15.11 -7.36 -2.11
N LYS A 123 15.12 -8.56 -2.69
CA LYS A 123 13.93 -9.44 -2.73
C LYS A 123 13.43 -9.80 -1.34
N LYS A 124 14.35 -10.17 -0.46
CA LYS A 124 14.02 -10.52 0.93
C LYS A 124 13.41 -9.33 1.68
N ILE A 125 13.94 -8.12 1.50
CA ILE A 125 13.37 -6.89 2.08
C ILE A 125 12.01 -6.60 1.46
N PHE A 126 11.87 -6.69 0.14
CA PHE A 126 10.61 -6.49 -0.56
C PHE A 126 9.52 -7.44 -0.04
N SER A 127 9.80 -8.73 0.03
CA SER A 127 8.85 -9.73 0.55
C SER A 127 8.47 -9.45 2.01
N LYS A 128 9.41 -9.04 2.86
CA LYS A 128 9.12 -8.63 4.25
C LYS A 128 8.27 -7.36 4.32
N PHE A 129 8.55 -6.38 3.47
CA PHE A 129 7.81 -5.13 3.37
C PHE A 129 6.35 -5.42 3.00
N ILE A 130 6.13 -6.17 1.92
CA ILE A 130 4.77 -6.56 1.48
C ILE A 130 4.03 -7.32 2.58
N TYR A 131 4.68 -8.31 3.21
CA TYR A 131 4.09 -9.06 4.32
C TYR A 131 3.68 -8.17 5.51
N PHE A 132 4.57 -7.29 5.95
CA PHE A 132 4.33 -6.41 7.09
C PHE A 132 3.16 -5.46 6.84
N TYR A 133 3.16 -4.78 5.69
CA TYR A 133 2.09 -3.84 5.35
C TYR A 133 0.77 -4.54 5.01
N ALA A 134 0.81 -5.76 4.47
CA ALA A 134 -0.39 -6.59 4.33
C ALA A 134 -1.03 -6.88 5.71
N GLY A 135 -0.20 -7.17 6.72
CA GLY A 135 -0.66 -7.33 8.09
C GLY A 135 -1.27 -6.05 8.69
N ILE A 136 -0.69 -4.87 8.40
CA ILE A 136 -1.28 -3.58 8.81
C ILE A 136 -2.66 -3.42 8.19
N GLU A 137 -2.79 -3.68 6.89
CA GLU A 137 -4.05 -3.58 6.16
C GLU A 137 -5.13 -4.54 6.70
N ASP A 138 -4.75 -5.77 7.09
CA ASP A 138 -5.65 -6.70 7.81
C ASP A 138 -6.13 -6.11 9.15
N GLN A 139 -5.24 -5.46 9.91
CA GLN A 139 -5.61 -4.81 11.18
C GLN A 139 -6.49 -3.58 10.98
N LEU A 140 -6.29 -2.81 9.91
CA LEU A 140 -7.16 -1.69 9.56
C LEU A 140 -8.57 -2.17 9.20
N GLU A 141 -8.69 -3.25 8.43
CA GLU A 141 -9.99 -3.84 8.14
C GLU A 141 -10.68 -4.39 9.40
N TYR A 142 -9.91 -5.04 10.28
CA TYR A 142 -10.40 -5.45 11.60
C TYR A 142 -10.92 -4.26 12.40
N LEU A 143 -10.18 -3.15 12.45
CA LEU A 143 -10.57 -1.93 13.16
C LEU A 143 -11.88 -1.36 12.62
N VAL A 144 -12.07 -1.30 11.31
CA VAL A 144 -13.31 -0.78 10.69
C VAL A 144 -14.53 -1.60 11.12
N LYS A 145 -14.38 -2.93 11.17
CA LYS A 145 -15.46 -3.86 11.54
C LYS A 145 -15.70 -3.93 13.06
N ASN A 146 -14.63 -3.79 13.84
CA ASN A 146 -14.62 -4.07 15.27
C ASN A 146 -14.19 -2.85 16.10
N LEU A 147 -14.56 -1.63 15.65
CA LEU A 147 -14.14 -0.38 16.30
C LEU A 147 -14.52 -0.34 17.80
N LYS A 148 -15.61 -1.00 18.20
CA LYS A 148 -16.04 -1.08 19.60
C LYS A 148 -15.06 -1.82 20.51
N ASP A 149 -14.30 -2.76 19.95
CA ASP A 149 -13.36 -3.61 20.68
C ASP A 149 -12.02 -2.88 20.92
N VAL A 150 -11.81 -1.75 20.23
CA VAL A 150 -10.61 -0.95 20.40
C VAL A 150 -10.75 0.00 21.59
N PRO A 151 -9.75 0.01 22.50
CA PRO A 151 -9.73 0.92 23.64
C PRO A 151 -10.01 2.37 23.25
N ARG A 152 -10.77 3.09 24.09
CA ARG A 152 -11.27 4.44 23.79
C ARG A 152 -10.14 5.45 23.57
N ASP A 153 -9.10 5.36 24.38
CA ASP A 153 -7.86 6.14 24.28
C ASP A 153 -7.15 5.94 22.94
N ILE A 154 -7.02 4.70 22.47
CA ILE A 154 -6.45 4.40 21.15
C ILE A 154 -7.33 4.97 20.03
N ARG A 155 -8.65 4.84 20.15
CA ARG A 155 -9.59 5.45 19.18
C ARG A 155 -9.49 6.97 19.16
N TRP A 156 -9.40 7.61 20.32
CA TRP A 156 -9.23 9.06 20.42
C TRP A 156 -7.90 9.52 19.86
N PHE A 157 -6.83 8.77 20.13
CA PHE A 157 -5.52 9.02 19.53
C PHE A 157 -5.61 8.98 18.01
N MET A 158 -6.15 7.90 17.42
CA MET A 158 -6.31 7.77 15.96
C MET A 158 -7.21 8.87 15.38
N GLY A 159 -8.35 9.15 16.01
CA GLY A 159 -9.26 10.22 15.61
C GLY A 159 -8.61 11.60 15.68
N GLY A 160 -7.72 11.83 16.66
CA GLY A 160 -6.94 13.05 16.81
C GLY A 160 -6.08 13.37 15.58
N PHE A 161 -5.42 12.38 14.97
CA PHE A 161 -4.67 12.61 13.72
C PHE A 161 -5.58 13.00 12.56
N LEU A 162 -6.79 12.46 12.49
CA LEU A 162 -7.73 12.75 11.41
C LEU A 162 -8.30 14.18 11.50
N LEU A 163 -8.28 14.81 12.68
CA LEU A 163 -8.73 16.18 12.88
C LEU A 163 -7.83 17.21 12.19
N VAL A 164 -6.62 16.85 11.77
CA VAL A 164 -5.69 17.76 11.05
C VAL A 164 -6.33 18.37 9.80
N HIS A 165 -7.30 17.70 9.19
CA HIS A 165 -8.04 18.19 8.02
C HIS A 165 -9.20 19.12 8.36
N LYS A 166 -9.49 19.36 9.64
CA LYS A 166 -10.63 20.16 10.13
C LYS A 166 -10.14 21.34 10.97
N ARG A 167 -10.04 22.51 10.32
CA ARG A 167 -9.49 23.74 10.91
C ARG A 167 -10.15 24.16 12.23
N GLU A 168 -11.46 23.96 12.37
CA GLU A 168 -12.20 24.35 13.59
C GLU A 168 -11.72 23.58 14.84
N TYR A 169 -11.52 22.27 14.71
CA TYR A 169 -11.02 21.44 15.81
C TYR A 169 -9.55 21.71 16.11
N MET A 170 -8.73 22.00 15.09
CA MET A 170 -7.34 22.38 15.30
C MET A 170 -7.19 23.71 16.04
N LYS A 171 -8.05 24.70 15.76
CA LYS A 171 -8.08 25.95 16.53
C LYS A 171 -8.44 25.71 17.99
N ALA A 172 -9.46 24.89 18.24
CA ALA A 172 -9.83 24.51 19.60
C ALA A 172 -8.69 23.77 20.32
N TYR A 173 -7.99 22.88 19.63
CA TYR A 173 -6.83 22.19 20.18
C TYR A 173 -5.68 23.16 20.53
N ASP A 174 -5.38 24.14 19.67
CA ASP A 174 -4.36 25.15 19.94
C ASP A 174 -4.71 26.01 21.17
N GLU A 175 -5.98 26.39 21.32
CA GLU A 175 -6.48 27.11 22.50
C GLU A 175 -6.38 26.26 23.77
N LEU A 176 -6.73 24.98 23.69
CA LEU A 176 -6.61 24.03 24.80
C LEU A 176 -5.15 23.83 25.20
N VAL A 177 -4.23 23.67 24.26
CA VAL A 177 -2.79 23.52 24.55
C VAL A 177 -2.21 24.79 25.21
N ARG A 178 -2.65 25.98 24.79
CA ARG A 178 -2.23 27.26 25.40
C ARG A 178 -2.74 27.39 26.83
N THR A 179 -3.98 26.98 27.08
CA THR A 179 -4.64 27.11 28.39
C THR A 179 -4.25 25.97 29.34
N MET A 180 -3.94 24.79 28.80
CA MET A 180 -3.61 23.58 29.55
C MET A 180 -2.27 23.00 29.06
N PRO A 181 -1.12 23.56 29.48
CA PRO A 181 0.20 23.10 29.04
C PRO A 181 0.46 21.60 29.32
N GLY A 182 -0.19 21.03 30.33
CA GLY A 182 -0.13 19.59 30.64
C GLY A 182 -0.65 18.69 29.51
N LEU A 183 -1.61 19.18 28.71
CA LEU A 183 -2.14 18.46 27.55
C LEU A 183 -1.05 18.17 26.50
N ARG A 184 -0.13 19.12 26.30
CA ARG A 184 1.03 18.93 25.40
C ARG A 184 1.97 17.86 25.94
N LYS A 185 2.18 17.83 27.25
CA LYS A 185 3.04 16.85 27.92
C LYS A 185 2.49 15.44 27.79
N ASP A 186 1.17 15.25 27.94
CA ASP A 186 0.54 13.94 27.79
C ASP A 186 0.69 13.37 26.37
N ILE A 187 0.55 14.21 25.34
CA ILE A 187 0.75 13.80 23.94
C ILE A 187 2.22 13.47 23.68
N SER A 188 3.15 14.31 24.14
CA SER A 188 4.59 14.02 24.04
C SER A 188 4.96 12.73 24.76
N ASN A 189 4.48 12.52 25.99
CA ASN A 189 4.73 11.31 26.77
C ASN A 189 4.17 10.06 26.08
N PHE A 190 2.99 10.15 25.46
CA PHE A 190 2.41 9.05 24.70
C PHE A 190 3.28 8.70 23.48
N LEU A 191 3.70 9.70 22.71
CA LEU A 191 4.57 9.51 21.56
C LEU A 191 5.94 8.94 21.97
N GLU A 192 6.52 9.44 23.06
CA GLU A 192 7.77 8.91 23.64
C GLU A 192 7.60 7.47 24.13
N SER A 193 6.50 7.15 24.81
CA SER A 193 6.19 5.79 25.28
C SER A 193 5.98 4.82 24.11
N MET A 194 5.36 5.27 23.02
CA MET A 194 5.26 4.52 21.77
C MET A 194 6.64 4.27 21.19
N ILE A 195 7.47 5.31 21.03
CA ILE A 195 8.85 5.19 20.52
C ILE A 195 9.67 4.24 21.39
N GLU A 196 9.57 4.32 22.71
CA GLU A 196 10.22 3.40 23.64
C GLU A 196 9.72 1.97 23.48
N SER A 197 8.41 1.76 23.33
CA SER A 197 7.82 0.43 23.13
C SER A 197 8.33 -0.20 21.84
N TYR A 198 8.39 0.57 20.75
CA TYR A 198 9.04 0.16 19.50
C TYR A 198 10.54 -0.09 19.69
N GLY A 199 11.24 0.74 20.47
CA GLY A 199 12.65 0.56 20.81
C GLY A 199 12.92 -0.71 21.63
N LYS A 200 12.02 -1.08 22.54
CA LYS A 200 12.07 -2.32 23.33
C LYS A 200 11.82 -3.55 22.45
N LEU A 201 10.82 -3.50 21.57
CA LEU A 201 10.58 -4.55 20.56
C LEU A 201 11.82 -4.79 19.67
N LYS A 202 12.51 -3.73 19.27
CA LYS A 202 13.77 -3.79 18.51
C LYS A 202 14.94 -4.40 19.29
N LYS A 203 14.94 -4.31 20.61
CA LYS A 203 15.94 -4.96 21.49
C LYS A 203 15.65 -6.44 21.74
N MET A 204 14.38 -6.85 21.70
CA MET A 204 13.98 -8.26 21.84
C MET A 204 14.21 -9.10 20.57
N THR A 205 14.53 -8.46 19.44
CA THR A 205 14.82 -9.11 18.15
C THR A 205 16.31 -9.18 17.79
N ARG A 206 17.20 -8.83 18.72
CA ARG A 206 18.64 -9.13 18.66
C ARG A 206 18.96 -10.30 19.57
#